data_AF-Q6AIG0-F1
#
_entry.id   AF-Q6AIG0-F1
#
_cell.length_a   1.000
_cell.length_b   1.000
_cell.length_c   1.000
_cell.angle_alpha   90.00
_cell.angle_beta   90.00
_cell.angle_gamma   90.00
#
_symmetry.space_group_name_H-M   'P 1'
#
loop_
_entity.id
_entity.type
_entity.pdbx_description
1 polymer ?
#
loop_
_entity_poly.entity_id
_entity_poly.type
_entity_poly.pdbx_seq_one_letter_code
_entity_poly.pdbx_strand_id
1 'polypeptide(L)'
;MKMPQYGLNRKTKSSSYKYIPLIVVCLWFFACSFYCTQQIALLYNYHPYLGGHVYSNLYLPWSCFLWLQDPDLDHNSIIKIIDDGSLYFVFPLILMFSVLLLTGRRGKGRGDLHGTAKWANKKEIKKSGLLGGKGAYVGGWEDRDRSTIYLMHDGPEHILAFAPTRSGKGVGLVLPTLLSWEHSALIFDIKGENYALTSGYRKSLGQKIIRFEPNDTTGSTAKFNPLSEIRINTIHATADAQNIANMICDPEGKGLRDYFDRAAVAFMTGLILHTVATNQDGSLADSVAFITDPRWADDVKDLFSFIIDETDHAKKLLETYPEMAEDTAGKLEKSIKSYAGECLIKASKELSGVISTAISNLSLFRDVIVAGNTSSSDFCFDDIMDGETPSSLYLIIPPSDIDRLQPLIRLFFNMFLRRITERMEFDQGRSIDSHKHRLLIMFDEFTSIGKLEITQKSLAYMAGYGIKFYFIVQDIK
;
A
#
# COMPACT_ATOMS: atom_id res chain seq x y z
N MET A 1 -22.88 2.48 -0.71
CA MET A 1 -22.04 1.85 0.32
C MET A 1 -21.06 2.89 0.84
N LYS A 2 -20.99 3.18 2.15
CA LYS A 2 -20.04 4.17 2.70
C LYS A 2 -18.63 3.57 2.63
N MET A 3 -17.64 4.34 2.15
CA MET A 3 -16.23 3.94 2.26
C MET A 3 -15.93 3.56 3.73
N PRO A 4 -15.32 2.39 3.98
CA PRO A 4 -14.73 2.13 5.29
C PRO A 4 -13.66 3.20 5.53
N GLN A 5 -13.91 4.09 6.49
CA GLN A 5 -12.88 5.02 6.96
C GLN A 5 -11.94 4.24 7.86
N TYR A 6 -10.76 3.93 7.35
CA TYR A 6 -9.67 3.37 8.13
C TYR A 6 -8.96 4.49 8.91
N GLY A 7 -8.59 4.21 10.17
CA GLY A 7 -7.90 5.15 11.04
C GLY A 7 -8.78 6.14 11.84
N LEU A 8 -8.13 6.85 12.77
CA LEU A 8 -8.80 7.80 13.68
C LEU A 8 -8.84 9.21 13.07
N ASN A 9 -9.91 9.53 12.34
CA ASN A 9 -10.10 10.91 11.87
C ASN A 9 -10.32 11.89 13.03
N ARG A 10 -9.49 12.94 13.10
CA ARG A 10 -9.58 14.02 14.08
C ARG A 10 -10.77 14.92 13.73
N LYS A 11 -11.91 14.70 14.40
CA LYS A 11 -12.98 15.71 14.40
C LYS A 11 -12.51 16.87 15.27
N THR A 12 -12.27 18.03 14.67
CA THR A 12 -12.14 19.29 15.42
C THR A 12 -13.50 19.56 16.07
N LYS A 13 -13.60 19.30 17.38
CA LYS A 13 -14.81 19.68 18.13
C LYS A 13 -14.90 21.20 18.11
N SER A 14 -15.77 21.75 17.26
CA SER A 14 -16.25 23.12 17.44
C SER A 14 -17.03 23.14 18.75
N SER A 15 -16.44 23.77 19.76
CA SER A 15 -17.02 23.90 21.10
C SER A 15 -18.17 24.90 21.05
N SER A 16 -19.42 24.44 21.16
CA SER A 16 -20.63 25.29 21.22
C SER A 16 -20.68 26.21 22.44
N TYR A 17 -19.75 26.06 23.39
CA TYR A 17 -19.64 26.84 24.61
C TYR A 17 -19.24 28.32 24.37
N LYS A 18 -18.92 28.71 23.13
CA LYS A 18 -18.56 30.10 22.78
C LYS A 18 -19.68 31.12 23.02
N TYR A 19 -20.95 30.69 22.99
CA TYR A 19 -22.10 31.59 23.11
C TYR A 19 -22.66 31.71 24.54
N ILE A 20 -22.21 30.89 25.48
CA ILE A 20 -22.72 30.87 26.86
C ILE A 20 -22.50 32.21 27.57
N PRO A 21 -21.32 32.87 27.51
CA PRO A 21 -21.13 34.17 28.14
C PRO A 21 -22.09 35.23 27.61
N LEU A 22 -22.35 35.24 26.29
CA LEU A 22 -23.27 36.18 25.66
C LEU A 22 -24.70 36.02 26.19
N ILE A 23 -25.16 34.77 26.32
CA ILE A 23 -26.48 34.45 26.87
C ILE A 23 -26.60 34.92 28.32
N VAL A 24 -25.56 34.69 29.14
CA VAL A 24 -25.53 35.11 30.56
C VAL A 24 -25.58 36.63 30.70
N VAL A 25 -24.84 37.38 29.87
CA VAL A 25 -24.87 38.85 29.88
C VAL A 25 -26.26 39.37 29.51
N CYS A 26 -26.89 38.81 28.47
CA CYS A 26 -28.24 39.21 28.08
C CYS A 26 -29.26 38.94 29.20
N LEU A 27 -29.22 37.76 29.83
CA LEU A 27 -30.13 37.43 30.94
C LEU A 27 -29.90 38.35 32.15
N TRP A 28 -28.65 38.68 32.48
CA TRP A 28 -28.33 39.61 33.56
C TRP A 28 -28.83 41.02 33.28
N PHE A 29 -28.68 41.49 32.04
CA PHE A 29 -29.22 42.77 31.61
C PHE A 29 -30.74 42.84 31.80
N PHE A 30 -31.46 41.81 31.36
CA PHE A 30 -32.91 41.74 31.56
C PHE A 30 -33.29 41.69 33.05
N ALA A 31 -32.54 40.98 33.88
CA ALA A 31 -32.79 40.93 35.33
C ALA A 31 -32.60 42.30 36.00
N CYS A 32 -31.52 43.03 35.68
CA CYS A 32 -31.29 44.37 36.20
C CYS A 32 -32.35 45.36 35.70
N SER A 33 -32.68 45.32 34.40
CA SER A 33 -33.72 46.16 33.80
C SER A 33 -35.09 45.91 34.43
N PHE A 34 -35.40 44.65 34.71
CA PHE A 34 -36.61 44.26 35.44
C PHE A 34 -36.60 44.79 36.87
N TYR A 35 -35.49 44.67 37.59
CA TYR A 35 -35.34 45.23 38.94
C TYR A 35 -35.58 46.74 38.96
N CYS A 36 -34.95 47.51 38.07
CA CYS A 36 -35.16 48.96 37.97
C CYS A 36 -36.62 49.30 37.70
N THR A 37 -37.24 48.58 36.77
CA THR A 37 -38.66 48.75 36.46
C THR A 37 -39.54 48.52 37.69
N GLN A 38 -39.33 47.45 38.45
CA GLN A 38 -40.15 47.19 39.64
C GLN A 38 -39.91 48.22 40.75
N GLN A 39 -38.68 48.72 40.91
CA GLN A 39 -38.37 49.76 41.89
C GLN A 39 -39.02 51.11 41.54
N ILE A 40 -39.05 51.48 40.26
CA ILE A 40 -39.78 52.68 39.80
C ILE A 40 -41.28 52.48 40.03
N ALA A 41 -41.82 51.30 39.70
CA ALA A 41 -43.23 51.01 39.96
C ALA A 41 -43.57 51.11 41.46
N LEU A 42 -42.71 50.61 42.35
CA LEU A 42 -42.83 50.76 43.80
C LEU A 42 -42.78 52.22 44.27
N LEU A 43 -41.89 53.04 43.70
CA LEU A 43 -41.78 54.47 44.03
C LEU A 43 -43.12 55.20 43.82
N TYR A 44 -43.84 54.83 42.76
CA TYR A 44 -45.17 55.37 42.44
C TYR A 44 -46.32 54.52 42.98
N ASN A 45 -46.08 53.57 43.91
CA ASN A 45 -47.08 52.67 44.47
C ASN A 45 -47.94 51.94 43.41
N TYR A 46 -47.32 51.55 42.27
CA TYR A 46 -47.98 50.88 41.14
C TYR A 46 -49.16 51.68 40.57
N HIS A 47 -49.04 53.01 40.55
CA HIS A 47 -50.10 53.90 40.09
C HIS A 47 -50.55 53.57 38.65
N PRO A 48 -51.87 53.59 38.34
CA PRO A 48 -52.40 53.25 37.02
C PRO A 48 -51.81 54.08 35.86
N TYR A 49 -51.28 55.27 36.15
CA TYR A 49 -50.62 56.16 35.18
C TYR A 49 -49.39 55.52 34.50
N LEU A 50 -48.71 54.59 35.17
CA LEU A 50 -47.54 53.89 34.61
C LEU A 50 -47.88 52.91 33.47
N GLY A 51 -49.18 52.73 33.18
CA GLY A 51 -49.69 51.88 32.09
C GLY A 51 -50.01 50.45 32.51
N GLY A 52 -50.27 49.59 31.53
CA GLY A 52 -50.66 48.20 31.75
C GLY A 52 -49.53 47.33 32.29
N HIS A 53 -49.83 46.57 33.34
CA HIS A 53 -48.96 45.53 33.88
C HIS A 53 -49.28 44.16 33.24
N VAL A 54 -48.29 43.28 33.18
CA VAL A 54 -48.41 41.94 32.57
C VAL A 54 -49.19 41.00 33.49
N TYR A 55 -48.99 41.11 34.81
CA TYR A 55 -49.74 40.36 35.82
C TYR A 55 -49.67 41.08 37.18
N SER A 56 -50.82 41.46 37.73
CA SER A 56 -50.98 42.21 38.99
C SER A 56 -50.11 43.48 39.07
N ASN A 57 -48.89 43.39 39.59
CA ASN A 57 -47.99 44.54 39.76
C ASN A 57 -46.71 44.40 38.92
N LEU A 58 -46.63 43.44 38.00
CA LEU A 58 -45.40 43.18 37.23
C LEU A 58 -45.39 43.92 35.88
N TYR A 59 -44.52 44.91 35.79
CA TYR A 59 -44.18 45.61 34.55
C TYR A 59 -43.07 44.94 33.73
N LEU A 60 -43.05 45.22 32.42
CA LEU A 60 -42.05 44.67 31.49
C LEU A 60 -40.66 45.26 31.76
N PRO A 61 -39.57 44.50 31.60
CA PRO A 61 -38.22 44.97 31.96
C PRO A 61 -37.77 46.30 31.33
N TRP A 62 -38.30 46.67 30.16
CA TRP A 62 -37.93 47.89 29.45
C TRP A 62 -38.82 49.11 29.78
N SER A 63 -39.86 48.94 30.60
CA SER A 63 -40.78 50.02 30.96
C SER A 63 -40.07 51.18 31.66
N CYS A 64 -39.00 50.92 32.43
CA CYS A 64 -38.18 51.96 33.03
C CYS A 64 -37.63 52.99 32.03
N PHE A 65 -37.31 52.57 30.79
CA PHE A 65 -36.80 53.47 29.75
C PHE A 65 -37.90 54.30 29.10
N LEU A 66 -39.13 53.78 29.06
CA LEU A 66 -40.29 54.50 28.56
C LEU A 66 -40.70 55.59 29.56
N TRP A 67 -40.71 55.26 30.85
CA TRP A 67 -41.03 56.21 31.93
C TRP A 67 -39.97 57.30 32.10
N LEU A 68 -38.71 57.03 31.74
CA LEU A 68 -37.67 58.06 31.71
C LEU A 68 -37.91 59.13 30.62
N GLN A 69 -38.72 58.84 29.60
CA GLN A 69 -39.06 59.79 28.53
C GLN A 69 -40.37 60.53 28.80
N ASP A 70 -41.06 60.22 29.91
CA ASP A 70 -42.35 60.81 30.26
C ASP A 70 -42.14 62.13 31.02
N PRO A 71 -42.46 63.29 30.42
CA PRO A 71 -42.23 64.62 31.03
C PRO A 71 -42.98 64.83 32.35
N ASP A 72 -44.02 64.04 32.63
CA ASP A 72 -44.86 64.19 33.81
C ASP A 72 -44.35 63.38 35.02
N LEU A 73 -43.35 62.53 34.84
CA LEU A 73 -42.71 61.76 35.91
C LEU A 73 -41.44 62.47 36.44
N ASP A 74 -41.13 62.23 37.71
CA ASP A 74 -39.94 62.79 38.36
C ASP A 74 -38.67 62.12 37.83
N HIS A 75 -38.08 62.77 36.84
CA HIS A 75 -36.87 62.32 36.17
C HIS A 75 -35.72 62.10 37.14
N ASN A 76 -35.56 62.94 38.17
CA ASN A 76 -34.41 62.84 39.07
C ASN A 76 -34.46 61.55 39.91
N SER A 77 -35.66 61.20 40.40
CA SER A 77 -35.85 59.96 41.17
C SER A 77 -35.74 58.71 40.29
N ILE A 78 -36.26 58.76 39.05
CA ILE A 78 -36.14 57.65 38.10
C ILE A 78 -34.69 57.43 37.67
N ILE A 79 -33.96 58.50 37.33
CA ILE A 79 -32.54 58.44 36.96
C ILE A 79 -31.73 57.81 38.08
N LYS A 80 -31.95 58.21 39.34
CA LYS A 80 -31.24 57.64 40.48
C LYS A 80 -31.43 56.12 40.60
N ILE A 81 -32.65 55.62 40.42
CA ILE A 81 -32.94 54.17 40.45
C ILE A 81 -32.25 53.44 39.29
N ILE A 82 -32.23 54.04 38.11
CA ILE A 82 -31.56 53.48 36.94
C ILE A 82 -30.03 53.48 37.13
N ASP A 83 -29.46 54.55 37.67
CA ASP A 83 -28.03 54.68 37.98
C ASP A 83 -27.59 53.63 39.00
N ASP A 84 -28.33 53.48 40.10
CA ASP A 84 -28.09 52.43 41.11
C ASP A 84 -28.18 51.03 40.47
N GLY A 85 -29.19 50.79 39.63
CA GLY A 85 -29.34 49.57 38.84
C GLY A 85 -28.20 49.28 37.88
N SER A 86 -27.65 50.33 37.25
CA SER A 86 -26.54 50.24 36.31
C SER A 86 -25.25 49.81 37.01
N LEU A 87 -25.04 50.24 38.27
CA LEU A 87 -23.91 49.80 39.09
C LEU A 87 -23.98 48.28 39.38
N TYR A 88 -25.17 47.76 39.68
CA TYR A 88 -25.40 46.32 39.83
C TYR A 88 -25.21 45.53 38.54
N PHE A 89 -25.42 46.16 37.38
CA PHE A 89 -25.17 45.54 36.07
C PHE A 89 -23.67 45.51 35.73
N VAL A 90 -22.96 46.62 35.94
CA VAL A 90 -21.55 46.80 35.53
C VAL A 90 -20.60 46.00 36.42
N PHE A 91 -20.83 45.93 37.73
CA PHE A 91 -19.88 45.30 38.66
C PHE A 91 -19.65 43.79 38.40
N PRO A 92 -20.69 42.95 38.21
CA PRO A 92 -20.51 41.54 37.85
C PRO A 92 -19.91 41.33 36.46
N LEU A 93 -20.15 42.24 35.51
CA LEU A 93 -19.55 42.19 34.19
C LEU A 93 -18.05 42.44 34.23
N ILE A 94 -17.61 43.44 35.00
CA ILE A 94 -16.18 43.69 35.24
C ILE A 94 -15.55 42.45 35.88
N LEU A 95 -16.16 41.89 36.92
CA LEU A 95 -15.66 40.69 37.58
C LEU A 95 -15.56 39.48 36.61
N MET A 96 -16.60 39.24 35.82
CA MET A 96 -16.62 38.17 34.82
C MET A 96 -15.54 38.38 33.75
N PHE A 97 -15.38 39.61 33.25
CA PHE A 97 -14.37 39.93 32.24
C PHE A 97 -12.95 39.83 32.81
N SER A 98 -12.74 40.26 34.06
CA SER A 98 -11.48 40.07 34.79
C SER A 98 -11.16 38.59 34.96
N VAL A 99 -12.12 37.76 35.36
CA VAL A 99 -11.93 36.30 35.45
C VAL A 99 -11.63 35.69 34.08
N LEU A 100 -12.34 36.09 33.02
CA LEU A 100 -12.07 35.63 31.65
C LEU A 100 -10.68 36.05 31.15
N LEU A 101 -10.23 37.26 31.46
CA LEU A 101 -8.89 37.74 31.10
C LEU A 101 -7.80 37.01 31.91
N LEU A 102 -8.02 36.78 33.21
CA LEU A 102 -7.09 36.07 34.08
C LEU A 102 -7.00 34.58 33.73
N THR A 103 -8.12 33.94 33.37
CA THR A 103 -8.17 32.52 32.98
C THR A 103 -7.79 32.30 31.51
N GLY A 104 -8.10 33.25 30.62
CA GLY A 104 -7.77 33.24 29.21
C GLY A 104 -6.30 33.51 28.90
N ARG A 105 -5.56 34.13 29.84
CA ARG A 105 -4.11 34.33 29.76
C ARG A 105 -3.27 33.10 30.04
N ARG A 106 -3.87 31.98 30.50
CA ARG A 106 -3.20 30.68 30.41
C ARG A 106 -3.16 30.30 28.94
N GLY A 107 -2.09 30.67 28.26
CA GLY A 107 -1.75 30.13 26.95
C GLY A 107 -1.91 28.61 27.07
N LYS A 108 -2.90 28.06 26.35
CA LYS A 108 -3.02 26.61 26.23
C LYS A 108 -1.71 26.19 25.59
N GLY A 109 -0.77 25.68 26.41
CA GLY A 109 0.40 25.01 25.90
C GLY A 109 -0.12 24.04 24.85
N ARG A 110 0.35 24.17 23.61
CA ARG A 110 0.07 23.19 22.58
C ARG A 110 0.72 21.90 23.08
N GLY A 111 -0.02 21.07 23.80
CA GLY A 111 0.43 19.76 24.29
C GLY A 111 0.87 18.82 23.15
N ASP A 112 0.58 19.23 21.91
CA ASP A 112 0.96 18.59 20.66
C ASP A 112 2.40 18.97 20.20
N LEU A 113 3.17 19.76 20.97
CA LEU A 113 4.55 20.18 20.62
C LEU A 113 5.51 19.00 20.38
N HIS A 114 5.29 17.88 21.06
CA HIS A 114 6.08 16.65 20.92
C HIS A 114 5.34 15.53 20.17
N GLY A 115 4.24 15.87 19.50
CA GLY A 115 3.38 14.91 18.81
C GLY A 115 2.09 14.59 19.57
N THR A 116 1.14 13.99 18.87
CA THR A 116 -0.20 13.64 19.40
C THR A 116 -0.35 12.14 19.65
N ALA A 117 0.75 11.39 19.56
CA ALA A 117 0.77 9.96 19.79
C ALA A 117 0.39 9.65 21.25
N LYS A 118 -0.50 8.67 21.42
CA LYS A 118 -0.92 8.16 22.73
C LYS A 118 -1.32 6.70 22.58
N TRP A 119 -1.32 5.97 23.69
CA TRP A 119 -1.90 4.64 23.74
C TRP A 119 -3.41 4.70 23.43
N ALA A 120 -3.84 3.85 22.51
CA ALA A 120 -5.25 3.77 22.12
C ALA A 120 -6.08 3.11 23.23
N ASN A 121 -7.28 3.62 23.47
CA ASN A 121 -8.26 2.94 24.32
C ASN A 121 -9.15 1.98 23.51
N LYS A 122 -9.88 1.08 24.19
CA LYS A 122 -10.79 0.10 23.57
C LYS A 122 -11.75 0.69 22.53
N LYS A 123 -12.30 1.90 22.78
CA LYS A 123 -13.21 2.56 21.83
C LYS A 123 -12.48 3.03 20.57
N GLU A 124 -11.25 3.50 20.72
CA GLU A 124 -10.38 3.92 19.61
C GLU A 124 -9.92 2.72 18.78
N ILE A 125 -9.52 1.61 19.41
CA ILE A 125 -9.16 0.36 18.74
C ILE A 125 -10.36 -0.23 17.98
N LYS A 126 -11.55 -0.23 18.59
CA LYS A 126 -12.77 -0.65 17.90
C LYS A 126 -13.07 0.25 16.69
N LYS A 127 -12.90 1.57 16.85
CA LYS A 127 -13.13 2.54 15.79
C LYS A 127 -12.09 2.43 14.65
N SER A 128 -10.86 1.99 14.94
CA SER A 128 -9.84 1.76 13.91
C SER A 128 -10.07 0.48 13.10
N GLY A 129 -11.05 -0.34 13.47
CA GLY A 129 -11.40 -1.57 12.75
C GLY A 129 -10.56 -2.78 13.10
N LEU A 130 -9.66 -2.69 14.09
CA LEU A 130 -8.69 -3.76 14.39
C LEU A 130 -9.28 -4.97 15.14
N LEU A 131 -10.52 -4.86 15.61
CA LEU A 131 -11.23 -5.93 16.35
C LEU A 131 -12.16 -6.77 15.45
N GLY A 132 -11.99 -6.67 14.12
CA GLY A 132 -12.91 -7.25 13.14
C GLY A 132 -12.76 -8.75 12.90
N GLY A 133 -11.71 -9.38 13.43
CA GLY A 133 -11.46 -10.83 13.26
C GLY A 133 -11.07 -11.25 11.83
N LYS A 134 -10.69 -10.30 10.98
CA LYS A 134 -10.31 -10.52 9.58
C LYS A 134 -9.01 -9.80 9.24
N GLY A 135 -8.32 -10.31 8.23
CA GLY A 135 -7.06 -9.73 7.73
C GLY A 135 -5.82 -10.28 8.43
N ALA A 136 -4.75 -9.49 8.42
CA ALA A 136 -3.45 -9.88 8.95
C ALA A 136 -3.31 -9.47 10.42
N TYR A 137 -2.67 -10.29 11.25
CA TYR A 137 -2.39 -9.95 12.64
C TYR A 137 -1.38 -8.80 12.69
N VAL A 138 -1.64 -7.81 13.54
CA VAL A 138 -0.75 -6.64 13.75
C VAL A 138 -0.36 -6.43 15.21
N GLY A 139 -0.86 -7.26 16.11
CA GLY A 139 -0.50 -7.26 17.52
C GLY A 139 -1.59 -7.81 18.44
N GLY A 140 -1.46 -7.54 19.72
CA GLY A 140 -2.46 -7.86 20.75
C GLY A 140 -2.61 -6.69 21.72
N TRP A 141 -3.83 -6.50 22.21
CA TRP A 141 -4.16 -5.51 23.22
C TRP A 141 -4.62 -6.23 24.49
N GLU A 142 -3.94 -5.98 25.61
CA GLU A 142 -4.32 -6.51 26.91
C GLU A 142 -5.45 -5.66 27.50
N ASP A 143 -6.62 -6.28 27.72
CA ASP A 143 -7.74 -5.64 28.41
C ASP A 143 -7.53 -5.68 29.93
N ARG A 144 -8.39 -4.99 30.68
CA ARG A 144 -8.27 -4.81 32.14
C ARG A 144 -8.30 -6.11 32.93
N ASP A 145 -8.86 -7.16 32.36
CA ASP A 145 -8.94 -8.52 32.93
C ASP A 145 -7.70 -9.37 32.59
N ARG A 146 -6.66 -8.78 32.00
CA ARG A 146 -5.46 -9.44 31.49
C ARG A 146 -5.73 -10.40 30.31
N SER A 147 -6.93 -10.36 29.72
CA SER A 147 -7.18 -11.07 28.47
C SER A 147 -6.50 -10.32 27.32
N THR A 148 -5.82 -11.07 26.45
CA THR A 148 -5.23 -10.50 25.23
C THR A 148 -6.25 -10.59 24.10
N ILE A 149 -6.58 -9.44 23.52
CA ILE A 149 -7.43 -9.32 22.34
C ILE A 149 -6.54 -9.09 21.13
N TYR A 150 -6.55 -10.03 20.19
CA TYR A 150 -5.76 -9.90 18.96
C TYR A 150 -6.26 -8.75 18.08
N LEU A 151 -5.31 -8.02 17.51
CA LEU A 151 -5.53 -6.92 16.60
C LEU A 151 -5.25 -7.40 15.18
N MET A 152 -6.25 -7.30 14.30
CA MET A 152 -6.15 -7.74 12.92
C MET A 152 -6.49 -6.60 11.97
N HIS A 153 -5.66 -6.43 10.95
CA HIS A 153 -5.76 -5.37 9.96
C HIS A 153 -6.21 -5.91 8.60
N ASP A 154 -7.46 -5.62 8.24
CA ASP A 154 -8.07 -6.01 6.97
C ASP A 154 -8.08 -4.89 5.92
N GLY A 155 -7.67 -3.67 6.30
CA GLY A 155 -7.68 -2.50 5.42
C GLY A 155 -6.72 -2.60 4.23
N PRO A 156 -6.76 -1.66 3.27
CA PRO A 156 -5.86 -1.65 2.11
C PRO A 156 -4.40 -1.37 2.48
N GLU A 157 -4.13 -0.80 3.65
CA GLU A 157 -2.80 -0.38 4.07
C GLU A 157 -1.84 -1.58 4.23
N HIS A 158 -0.61 -1.36 3.81
CA HIS A 158 0.50 -2.29 4.00
C HIS A 158 1.00 -2.29 5.45
N ILE A 159 1.65 -3.37 5.85
CA ILE A 159 2.08 -3.58 7.23
C ILE A 159 3.61 -3.67 7.26
N LEU A 160 4.23 -2.91 8.16
CA LEU A 160 5.64 -3.05 8.54
C LEU A 160 5.68 -3.47 10.01
N ALA A 161 6.22 -4.66 10.28
CA ALA A 161 6.49 -5.12 11.63
C ALA A 161 8.00 -5.04 11.91
N PHE A 162 8.34 -4.26 12.92
CA PHE A 162 9.67 -4.25 13.51
C PHE A 162 9.72 -5.30 14.62
N ALA A 163 10.46 -6.38 14.41
CA ALA A 163 10.48 -7.53 15.29
C ALA A 163 11.89 -8.10 15.45
N PRO A 164 12.61 -7.74 16.54
CA PRO A 164 13.95 -8.25 16.82
C PRO A 164 14.00 -9.79 16.87
N THR A 165 15.19 -10.36 16.77
CA THR A 165 15.37 -11.81 16.91
C THR A 165 14.79 -12.32 18.23
N ARG A 166 14.15 -13.50 18.19
CA ARG A 166 13.50 -14.16 19.35
C ARG A 166 12.38 -13.35 20.02
N SER A 167 11.81 -12.34 19.35
CA SER A 167 10.64 -11.58 19.83
C SER A 167 9.30 -12.31 19.71
N GLY A 168 9.28 -13.52 19.14
CA GLY A 168 8.04 -14.27 18.90
C GLY A 168 7.31 -13.87 17.62
N LYS A 169 7.95 -13.16 16.68
CA LYS A 169 7.34 -12.74 15.39
C LYS A 169 6.66 -13.88 14.62
N GLY A 170 7.28 -15.06 14.61
CA GLY A 170 6.75 -16.26 13.95
C GLY A 170 5.39 -16.68 14.54
N VAL A 171 5.35 -16.91 15.85
CA VAL A 171 4.14 -17.40 16.55
C VAL A 171 3.08 -16.32 16.78
N GLY A 172 3.46 -15.04 16.85
CA GLY A 172 2.57 -13.94 17.20
C GLY A 172 1.99 -13.19 16.00
N LEU A 173 2.67 -13.19 14.85
CA LEU A 173 2.30 -12.39 13.69
C LEU A 173 2.22 -13.22 12.41
N VAL A 174 3.30 -13.93 12.06
CA VAL A 174 3.44 -14.66 10.79
C VAL A 174 2.47 -15.83 10.69
N LEU A 175 2.62 -16.83 11.56
CA LEU A 175 1.81 -18.04 11.53
C LEU A 175 0.32 -17.73 11.72
N PRO A 176 -0.10 -16.91 12.71
CA PRO A 176 -1.51 -16.57 12.85
C PRO A 176 -2.08 -15.91 11.59
N THR A 177 -1.33 -15.00 10.94
CA THR A 177 -1.75 -14.37 9.69
C THR A 177 -1.90 -15.39 8.57
N LEU A 178 -0.92 -16.28 8.37
CA LEU A 178 -0.98 -17.30 7.33
C LEU A 178 -2.07 -18.35 7.61
N LEU A 179 -2.46 -18.57 8.86
CA LEU A 179 -3.55 -19.47 9.21
C LEU A 179 -4.93 -18.78 9.15
N SER A 180 -5.02 -17.46 9.24
CA SER A 180 -6.31 -16.74 9.14
C SER A 180 -6.57 -16.07 7.80
N TRP A 181 -5.55 -15.90 6.95
CA TRP A 181 -5.68 -15.20 5.68
C TRP A 181 -6.36 -16.10 4.63
N GLU A 182 -7.63 -15.82 4.34
CA GLU A 182 -8.49 -16.65 3.49
C GLU A 182 -8.20 -16.52 1.99
N HIS A 183 -7.49 -15.46 1.57
CA HIS A 183 -7.18 -15.22 0.16
C HIS A 183 -5.78 -15.73 -0.23
N SER A 184 -5.35 -15.37 -1.45
CA SER A 184 -4.06 -15.76 -2.00
C SER A 184 -2.91 -15.16 -1.19
N ALA A 185 -1.79 -15.87 -1.15
CA ALA A 185 -0.57 -15.43 -0.47
C ALA A 185 0.67 -15.76 -1.28
N LEU A 186 1.60 -14.81 -1.36
CA LEU A 186 2.99 -15.01 -1.77
C LEU A 186 3.87 -14.84 -0.54
N ILE A 187 4.50 -15.92 -0.10
CA ILE A 187 5.32 -15.94 1.11
C ILE A 187 6.78 -16.10 0.70
N PHE A 188 7.59 -15.09 0.97
CA PHE A 188 9.04 -15.20 0.91
C PHE A 188 9.55 -15.82 2.22
N ASP A 189 9.89 -17.10 2.16
CA ASP A 189 10.17 -17.94 3.32
C ASP A 189 11.64 -18.40 3.30
N ILE A 190 12.49 -17.71 4.05
CA ILE A 190 13.92 -18.02 4.04
C ILE A 190 14.22 -19.40 4.63
N LYS A 191 13.40 -19.87 5.56
CA LYS A 191 13.69 -21.10 6.33
C LYS A 191 12.85 -22.29 5.92
N GLY A 192 11.80 -22.09 5.13
CA GLY A 192 10.79 -23.11 4.84
C GLY A 192 9.86 -23.41 6.03
N GLU A 193 10.03 -22.72 7.17
CA GLU A 193 9.23 -22.93 8.39
C GLU A 193 7.76 -22.57 8.15
N ASN A 194 7.50 -21.52 7.37
CA ASN A 194 6.14 -21.09 7.08
C ASN A 194 5.43 -22.11 6.19
N TYR A 195 6.11 -22.64 5.17
CA TYR A 195 5.58 -23.74 4.36
C TYR A 195 5.26 -24.96 5.21
N ALA A 196 6.24 -25.41 6.02
CA ALA A 196 6.10 -26.62 6.83
C ALA A 196 4.93 -26.55 7.82
N LEU A 197 4.69 -25.38 8.42
CA LEU A 197 3.70 -25.21 9.47
C LEU A 197 2.30 -24.82 8.97
N THR A 198 2.19 -24.21 7.79
CA THR A 198 0.92 -23.59 7.36
C THR A 198 0.32 -24.17 6.08
N SER A 199 1.12 -24.78 5.20
CA SER A 199 0.65 -25.26 3.89
C SER A 199 -0.48 -26.28 3.98
N GLY A 200 -0.37 -27.25 4.90
CA GLY A 200 -1.38 -28.28 5.10
C GLY A 200 -2.74 -27.72 5.54
N TYR A 201 -2.75 -26.73 6.43
CA TYR A 201 -3.98 -26.08 6.87
C TYR A 201 -4.55 -25.18 5.76
N ARG A 202 -3.72 -24.42 5.05
CA ARG A 202 -4.20 -23.61 3.93
C ARG A 202 -4.78 -24.48 2.81
N LYS A 203 -4.22 -25.68 2.59
CA LYS A 203 -4.79 -26.68 1.68
C LYS A 203 -6.16 -27.17 2.15
N SER A 204 -6.37 -27.37 3.47
CA SER A 204 -7.67 -27.79 3.99
C SER A 204 -8.74 -26.69 3.89
N LEU A 205 -8.34 -25.41 3.74
CA LEU A 205 -9.22 -24.30 3.35
C LEU A 205 -9.56 -24.29 1.85
N GLY A 206 -9.09 -25.26 1.06
CA GLY A 206 -9.34 -25.37 -0.38
C GLY A 206 -8.40 -24.53 -1.24
N GLN A 207 -7.31 -23.99 -0.68
CA GLN A 207 -6.35 -23.21 -1.46
C GLN A 207 -5.38 -24.10 -2.25
N LYS A 208 -5.00 -23.66 -3.45
CA LYS A 208 -3.90 -24.26 -4.22
C LYS A 208 -2.58 -23.94 -3.51
N ILE A 209 -1.77 -24.95 -3.22
CA ILE A 209 -0.46 -24.78 -2.59
C ILE A 209 0.63 -24.95 -3.64
N ILE A 210 1.52 -23.96 -3.74
CA ILE A 210 2.67 -23.96 -4.64
C ILE A 210 3.91 -23.77 -3.76
N ARG A 211 4.84 -24.73 -3.79
CA ARG A 211 6.16 -24.60 -3.17
C ARG A 211 7.18 -24.41 -4.29
N PHE A 212 7.83 -23.26 -4.34
CA PHE A 212 8.92 -23.02 -5.27
C PHE A 212 10.22 -22.77 -4.49
N GLU A 213 11.19 -23.64 -4.68
CA GLU A 213 12.53 -23.58 -4.10
C GLU A 213 13.54 -23.81 -5.24
N PRO A 214 14.16 -22.74 -5.80
CA PRO A 214 14.99 -22.83 -6.99
C PRO A 214 16.20 -23.77 -6.87
N ASN A 215 16.71 -23.99 -5.66
CA ASN A 215 17.83 -24.87 -5.34
C ASN A 215 17.39 -26.23 -4.75
N ASP A 216 16.10 -26.60 -4.84
CA ASP A 216 15.61 -27.90 -4.36
C ASP A 216 16.26 -29.05 -5.13
N THR A 217 16.85 -29.98 -4.40
CA THR A 217 17.48 -31.20 -4.94
C THR A 217 16.57 -32.41 -4.86
N THR A 218 15.44 -32.30 -4.17
CA THR A 218 14.52 -33.43 -3.94
C THR A 218 13.58 -33.68 -5.11
N GLY A 219 13.42 -32.70 -6.01
CA GLY A 219 12.50 -32.76 -7.15
C GLY A 219 11.03 -32.60 -6.75
N SER A 220 10.77 -32.08 -5.55
CA SER A 220 9.41 -31.87 -5.02
C SER A 220 8.96 -30.42 -5.11
N THR A 221 9.85 -29.51 -5.50
CA THR A 221 9.49 -28.14 -5.84
C THR A 221 8.64 -28.08 -7.11
N ALA A 222 7.69 -27.15 -7.15
CA ALA A 222 7.14 -26.65 -8.40
C ALA A 222 8.25 -25.95 -9.20
N LYS A 223 8.12 -25.96 -10.52
CA LYS A 223 9.03 -25.28 -11.43
C LYS A 223 8.49 -23.93 -11.86
N PHE A 224 9.40 -23.00 -12.11
CA PHE A 224 9.09 -21.68 -12.66
C PHE A 224 10.15 -21.27 -13.68
N ASN A 225 9.76 -21.22 -14.94
CA ASN A 225 10.54 -20.68 -16.04
C ASN A 225 10.12 -19.22 -16.30
N PRO A 226 11.03 -18.25 -16.09
CA PRO A 226 10.77 -16.85 -16.40
C PRO A 226 10.38 -16.60 -17.86
N LEU A 227 10.86 -17.43 -18.79
CA LEU A 227 10.55 -17.25 -20.21
C LEU A 227 9.11 -17.66 -20.56
N SER A 228 8.48 -18.52 -19.76
CA SER A 228 7.08 -18.92 -19.96
C SER A 228 6.08 -17.80 -19.72
N GLU A 229 6.48 -16.71 -19.05
CA GLU A 229 5.65 -15.52 -18.86
C GLU A 229 5.67 -14.58 -20.08
N ILE A 230 6.53 -14.85 -21.07
CA ILE A 230 6.54 -14.12 -22.35
C ILE A 230 5.29 -14.48 -23.13
N ARG A 231 4.47 -13.47 -23.46
CA ARG A 231 3.28 -13.64 -24.30
C ARG A 231 3.67 -13.76 -25.77
N ILE A 232 4.37 -14.85 -26.11
CA ILE A 232 5.01 -15.07 -27.41
C ILE A 232 4.02 -15.05 -28.58
N ASN A 233 2.76 -15.38 -28.33
CA ASN A 233 1.67 -15.33 -29.31
C ASN A 233 1.02 -13.95 -29.46
N THR A 234 1.61 -12.89 -28.94
CA THR A 234 1.08 -11.53 -29.00
C THR A 234 2.15 -10.52 -29.44
N ILE A 235 1.71 -9.32 -29.82
CA ILE A 235 2.60 -8.19 -30.11
C ILE A 235 3.44 -7.74 -28.90
N HIS A 236 3.10 -8.20 -27.69
CA HIS A 236 3.82 -7.85 -26.46
C HIS A 236 5.09 -8.66 -26.26
N ALA A 237 5.31 -9.76 -27.01
CA ALA A 237 6.43 -10.68 -26.81
C ALA A 237 7.79 -9.99 -26.78
N THR A 238 8.05 -9.07 -27.72
CA THR A 238 9.31 -8.31 -27.77
C THR A 238 9.49 -7.45 -26.52
N ALA A 239 8.44 -6.77 -26.05
CA ALA A 239 8.51 -5.96 -24.84
C ALA A 239 8.73 -6.84 -23.60
N ASP A 240 8.06 -7.99 -23.50
CA ASP A 240 8.23 -8.93 -22.40
C ASP A 240 9.68 -9.47 -22.34
N ALA A 241 10.23 -9.88 -23.50
CA ALA A 241 11.62 -10.33 -23.63
C ALA A 241 12.63 -9.22 -23.28
N GLN A 242 12.41 -7.98 -23.72
CA GLN A 242 13.24 -6.82 -23.36
C GLN A 242 13.25 -6.59 -21.85
N ASN A 243 12.11 -6.74 -21.17
CA ASN A 243 12.05 -6.56 -19.72
C ASN A 243 12.88 -7.61 -18.99
N ILE A 244 12.78 -8.89 -19.40
CA ILE A 244 13.59 -9.97 -18.85
C ILE A 244 15.07 -9.72 -19.13
N ALA A 245 15.44 -9.36 -20.36
CA ALA A 245 16.82 -9.04 -20.73
C ALA A 245 17.40 -7.90 -19.90
N ASN A 246 16.65 -6.82 -19.68
CA ASN A 246 17.06 -5.70 -18.83
C ASN A 246 17.31 -6.16 -17.38
N MET A 247 16.45 -7.02 -16.83
CA MET A 247 16.59 -7.51 -15.45
C MET A 247 17.78 -8.46 -15.30
N ILE A 248 18.06 -9.29 -16.31
CA ILE A 248 19.23 -10.17 -16.32
C ILE A 248 20.52 -9.35 -16.44
N CYS A 249 20.52 -8.29 -17.24
CA CYS A 249 21.69 -7.42 -17.43
C CYS A 249 21.90 -6.39 -16.31
N ASP A 250 20.92 -6.15 -15.44
CA ASP A 250 21.05 -5.35 -14.22
C ASP A 250 20.64 -6.16 -12.97
N PRO A 251 21.38 -7.23 -12.62
CA PRO A 251 21.02 -8.12 -11.53
C PRO A 251 21.01 -7.38 -10.18
N GLU A 252 21.81 -6.33 -10.03
CA GLU A 252 21.89 -5.53 -8.81
C GLU A 252 20.90 -4.35 -8.76
N GLY A 253 20.16 -4.08 -9.83
CA GLY A 253 19.18 -2.98 -9.89
C GLY A 253 19.83 -1.61 -9.70
N LYS A 254 21.09 -1.45 -10.13
CA LYS A 254 21.88 -0.21 -10.02
C LYS A 254 21.80 0.64 -11.29
N GLY A 255 21.07 0.16 -12.30
CA GLY A 255 21.02 0.68 -13.65
C GLY A 255 22.18 0.16 -14.51
N LEU A 256 21.98 0.11 -15.83
CA LEU A 256 22.99 -0.25 -16.82
C LEU A 256 24.00 0.92 -16.95
N ARG A 257 25.16 0.78 -16.31
CA ARG A 257 26.18 1.85 -16.25
C ARG A 257 27.20 1.74 -17.38
N ASP A 258 27.53 0.51 -17.78
CA ASP A 258 28.46 0.25 -18.87
C ASP A 258 27.76 0.35 -20.24
N TYR A 259 28.53 0.68 -21.27
CA TYR A 259 28.12 0.45 -22.66
C TYR A 259 27.83 -1.03 -22.91
N PHE A 260 28.68 -1.93 -22.41
CA PHE A 260 28.54 -3.37 -22.64
C PHE A 260 27.26 -3.94 -22.00
N ASP A 261 26.84 -3.43 -20.84
CA ASP A 261 25.57 -3.82 -20.22
C ASP A 261 24.38 -3.48 -21.12
N ARG A 262 24.38 -2.28 -21.73
CA ARG A 262 23.31 -1.83 -22.63
C ARG A 262 23.31 -2.62 -23.93
N ALA A 263 24.47 -2.87 -24.51
CA ALA A 263 24.60 -3.70 -25.71
C ALA A 263 24.20 -5.16 -25.43
N ALA A 264 24.49 -5.68 -24.23
CA ALA A 264 24.10 -7.02 -23.81
C ALA A 264 22.57 -7.17 -23.72
N VAL A 265 21.82 -6.12 -23.37
CA VAL A 265 20.34 -6.17 -23.37
C VAL A 265 19.78 -6.45 -24.77
N ALA A 266 20.29 -5.79 -25.81
CA ALA A 266 19.84 -6.02 -27.19
C ALA A 266 20.13 -7.46 -27.64
N PHE A 267 21.35 -7.93 -27.38
CA PHE A 267 21.76 -9.32 -27.63
C PHE A 267 20.85 -10.32 -26.88
N MET A 268 20.68 -10.13 -25.58
CA MET A 268 19.85 -10.98 -24.71
C MET A 268 18.39 -11.00 -25.15
N THR A 269 17.86 -9.87 -25.62
CA THR A 269 16.49 -9.80 -26.13
C THR A 269 16.31 -10.68 -27.36
N GLY A 270 17.23 -10.56 -28.35
CA GLY A 270 17.20 -11.40 -29.55
C GLY A 270 17.37 -12.88 -29.23
N LEU A 271 18.27 -13.21 -28.30
CA LEU A 271 18.51 -14.58 -27.84
C LEU A 271 17.29 -15.18 -27.16
N ILE A 272 16.68 -14.47 -26.21
CA ILE A 272 15.48 -14.93 -25.48
C ILE A 272 14.35 -15.18 -26.47
N LEU A 273 14.10 -14.24 -27.39
CA LEU A 273 13.06 -14.40 -28.41
C LEU A 273 13.33 -15.58 -29.33
N HIS A 274 14.59 -15.78 -29.75
CA HIS A 274 14.97 -16.96 -30.53
C HIS A 274 14.70 -18.25 -29.73
N THR A 275 15.09 -18.31 -28.45
CA THR A 275 14.89 -19.49 -27.60
C THR A 275 13.41 -19.85 -27.49
N VAL A 276 12.54 -18.91 -27.15
CA VAL A 276 11.09 -19.20 -27.00
C VAL A 276 10.36 -19.42 -28.33
N ALA A 277 10.86 -18.84 -29.42
CA ALA A 277 10.27 -19.05 -30.76
C ALA A 277 10.64 -20.41 -31.36
N THR A 278 11.76 -21.01 -30.92
CA THR A 278 12.28 -22.27 -31.45
C THR A 278 12.01 -23.47 -30.56
N ASN A 279 11.77 -23.24 -29.27
CA ASN A 279 11.44 -24.24 -28.26
C ASN A 279 10.28 -23.75 -27.38
N GLN A 280 9.17 -24.47 -27.37
CA GLN A 280 7.96 -24.11 -26.61
C GLN A 280 8.24 -23.99 -25.10
N ASP A 281 9.07 -24.87 -24.57
CA ASP A 281 9.51 -24.85 -23.16
C ASP A 281 10.92 -24.26 -23.01
N GLY A 282 11.33 -23.41 -23.95
CA GLY A 282 12.64 -22.77 -23.95
C GLY A 282 12.90 -22.02 -22.63
N SER A 283 14.04 -22.29 -22.03
CA SER A 283 14.46 -21.74 -20.74
C SER A 283 15.72 -20.89 -20.86
N LEU A 284 16.05 -20.15 -19.80
CA LEU A 284 17.31 -19.40 -19.74
C LEU A 284 18.54 -20.34 -19.78
N ALA A 285 18.40 -21.58 -19.31
CA ALA A 285 19.44 -22.59 -19.46
C ALA A 285 19.64 -23.00 -20.93
N ASP A 286 18.57 -23.10 -21.72
CA ASP A 286 18.65 -23.36 -23.16
C ASP A 286 19.29 -22.18 -23.91
N SER A 287 19.00 -20.94 -23.50
CA SER A 287 19.69 -19.76 -24.03
C SER A 287 21.20 -19.83 -23.75
N VAL A 288 21.62 -20.28 -22.56
CA VAL A 288 23.04 -20.49 -22.24
C VAL A 288 23.65 -21.61 -23.09
N ALA A 289 22.96 -22.74 -23.22
CA ALA A 289 23.42 -23.86 -24.02
C ALA A 289 23.62 -23.44 -25.48
N PHE A 290 22.68 -22.67 -26.03
CA PHE A 290 22.74 -22.17 -27.40
C PHE A 290 23.93 -21.22 -27.64
N ILE A 291 24.17 -20.23 -26.77
CA ILE A 291 25.28 -19.26 -26.97
C ILE A 291 26.67 -19.85 -26.70
N THR A 292 26.74 -20.96 -25.97
CA THR A 292 28.00 -21.65 -25.65
C THR A 292 28.25 -22.88 -26.50
N ASP A 293 27.38 -23.12 -27.50
CA ASP A 293 27.50 -24.28 -28.37
C ASP A 293 28.84 -24.25 -29.13
N PRO A 294 29.65 -25.34 -29.11
CA PRO A 294 30.92 -25.41 -29.82
C PRO A 294 30.83 -25.13 -31.33
N ARG A 295 29.64 -25.23 -31.93
CA ARG A 295 29.40 -24.88 -33.34
C ARG A 295 29.74 -23.42 -33.67
N TRP A 296 29.77 -22.52 -32.67
CA TRP A 296 30.12 -21.11 -32.85
C TRP A 296 31.58 -20.78 -32.50
N ALA A 297 32.41 -21.79 -32.23
CA ALA A 297 33.76 -21.58 -31.70
C ALA A 297 34.70 -20.86 -32.68
N ASP A 298 34.52 -21.07 -33.99
CA ASP A 298 35.37 -20.50 -35.03
C ASP A 298 35.01 -19.02 -35.29
N ASP A 299 33.73 -18.73 -35.54
CA ASP A 299 33.22 -17.36 -35.59
C ASP A 299 31.87 -17.26 -34.88
N VAL A 300 31.81 -16.44 -33.83
CA VAL A 300 30.57 -16.20 -33.08
C VAL A 300 29.52 -15.49 -33.93
N LYS A 301 29.90 -14.90 -35.08
CA LYS A 301 28.93 -14.35 -36.04
C LYS A 301 28.07 -15.43 -36.68
N ASP A 302 28.56 -16.67 -36.77
CA ASP A 302 27.79 -17.80 -37.30
C ASP A 302 26.53 -18.06 -36.48
N LEU A 303 26.55 -17.79 -35.17
CA LEU A 303 25.36 -17.83 -34.31
C LEU A 303 24.25 -16.92 -34.86
N PHE A 304 24.60 -15.68 -35.25
CA PHE A 304 23.60 -14.73 -35.72
C PHE A 304 23.19 -14.99 -37.16
N SER A 305 24.12 -15.46 -38.00
CA SER A 305 23.81 -15.96 -39.35
C SER A 305 22.80 -17.12 -39.26
N PHE A 306 22.99 -18.06 -38.33
CA PHE A 306 22.05 -19.16 -38.08
C PHE A 306 20.66 -18.65 -37.65
N ILE A 307 20.60 -17.65 -36.77
CA ILE A 307 19.34 -17.02 -36.36
C ILE A 307 18.64 -16.38 -37.58
N ILE A 308 19.37 -15.72 -38.47
CA ILE A 308 18.76 -14.94 -39.57
C ILE A 308 18.41 -15.80 -40.78
N ASP A 309 19.33 -16.67 -41.19
CA ASP A 309 19.28 -17.35 -42.49
C ASP A 309 18.83 -18.81 -42.38
N GLU A 310 19.15 -19.49 -41.28
CA GLU A 310 18.87 -20.93 -41.10
C GLU A 310 17.63 -21.22 -40.24
N THR A 311 17.09 -20.21 -39.56
CA THR A 311 15.91 -20.37 -38.70
C THR A 311 14.67 -19.68 -39.29
N ASP A 312 13.64 -20.47 -39.60
CA ASP A 312 12.32 -19.97 -39.96
C ASP A 312 11.46 -19.81 -38.69
N HIS A 313 11.57 -18.64 -38.05
CA HIS A 313 10.85 -18.35 -36.80
C HIS A 313 9.34 -18.28 -37.00
N ALA A 314 8.85 -17.64 -38.07
CA ALA A 314 7.41 -17.52 -38.27
C ALA A 314 6.75 -18.89 -38.44
N LYS A 315 7.37 -19.79 -39.22
CA LYS A 315 6.88 -21.16 -39.37
C LYS A 315 6.86 -21.90 -38.03
N LYS A 316 7.95 -21.89 -37.26
CA LYS A 316 8.03 -22.55 -35.94
C LYS A 316 6.98 -22.00 -34.96
N LEU A 317 6.76 -20.68 -34.97
CA LEU A 317 5.74 -20.04 -34.15
C LEU A 317 4.33 -20.48 -34.53
N LEU A 318 4.02 -20.56 -35.83
CA LEU A 318 2.70 -21.01 -36.32
C LEU A 318 2.47 -22.51 -36.10
N GLU A 319 3.52 -23.33 -36.17
CA GLU A 319 3.45 -24.75 -35.82
C GLU A 319 3.16 -24.95 -34.33
N THR A 320 3.78 -24.14 -33.46
CA THR A 320 3.61 -24.22 -32.00
C THR A 320 2.30 -23.57 -31.53
N TYR A 321 1.90 -22.47 -32.17
CA TYR A 321 0.71 -21.69 -31.84
C TYR A 321 -0.17 -21.51 -33.09
N PRO A 322 -0.98 -22.52 -33.47
CA PRO A 322 -1.79 -22.49 -34.70
C PRO A 322 -2.80 -21.33 -34.77
N GLU A 323 -3.22 -20.83 -33.62
CA GLU A 323 -4.15 -19.69 -33.50
C GLU A 323 -3.45 -18.32 -33.64
N MET A 324 -2.12 -18.29 -33.76
CA MET A 324 -1.38 -17.04 -33.94
C MET A 324 -1.62 -16.48 -35.35
N ALA A 325 -1.89 -15.19 -35.45
CA ALA A 325 -2.00 -14.53 -36.76
C ALA A 325 -0.64 -14.54 -37.49
N GLU A 326 -0.62 -14.90 -38.77
CA GLU A 326 0.58 -14.94 -39.62
C GLU A 326 1.36 -13.61 -39.60
N ASP A 327 0.66 -12.47 -39.62
CA ASP A 327 1.28 -11.14 -39.53
C ASP A 327 2.01 -10.92 -38.20
N THR A 328 1.50 -11.47 -37.09
CA THR A 328 2.17 -11.39 -35.78
C THR A 328 3.44 -12.23 -35.78
N ALA A 329 3.38 -13.46 -36.29
CA ALA A 329 4.54 -14.33 -36.43
C ALA A 329 5.62 -13.68 -37.30
N GLY A 330 5.25 -13.13 -38.46
CA GLY A 330 6.18 -12.45 -39.36
C GLY A 330 6.78 -11.15 -38.77
N LYS A 331 6.03 -10.40 -37.95
CA LYS A 331 6.56 -9.25 -37.21
C LYS A 331 7.57 -9.66 -36.15
N LEU A 332 7.31 -10.75 -35.42
CA LEU A 332 8.22 -11.28 -34.42
C LEU A 332 9.51 -11.82 -35.05
N GLU A 333 9.40 -12.56 -36.16
CA GLU A 333 10.57 -12.98 -36.93
C GLU A 333 11.43 -11.77 -37.35
N LYS A 334 10.82 -10.73 -37.93
CA LYS A 334 11.53 -9.49 -38.27
C LYS A 334 12.21 -8.86 -37.06
N SER A 335 11.56 -8.86 -35.90
CA SER A 335 12.14 -8.37 -34.65
C SER A 335 13.36 -9.19 -34.23
N ILE A 336 13.27 -10.53 -34.26
CA ILE A 336 14.37 -11.44 -33.92
C ILE A 336 15.56 -11.20 -34.85
N LYS A 337 15.30 -11.18 -36.16
CA LYS A 337 16.32 -10.92 -37.19
C LYS A 337 16.94 -9.53 -37.07
N SER A 338 16.17 -8.53 -36.63
CA SER A 338 16.70 -7.19 -36.37
C SER A 338 17.72 -7.18 -35.23
N TYR A 339 17.46 -7.86 -34.10
CA TYR A 339 18.42 -7.96 -33.00
C TYR A 339 19.67 -8.76 -33.38
N ALA A 340 19.50 -9.86 -34.12
CA ALA A 340 20.62 -10.64 -34.63
C ALA A 340 21.46 -9.85 -35.65
N GLY A 341 20.80 -9.10 -36.54
CA GLY A 341 21.44 -8.24 -37.53
C GLY A 341 22.26 -7.12 -36.89
N GLU A 342 21.77 -6.51 -35.80
CA GLU A 342 22.54 -5.55 -35.00
C GLU A 342 23.85 -6.16 -34.49
N CYS A 343 23.82 -7.44 -34.06
CA CYS A 343 25.01 -8.12 -33.57
C CYS A 343 26.00 -8.48 -34.70
N LEU A 344 25.51 -8.84 -35.89
CA LEU A 344 26.36 -9.16 -37.05
C LEU A 344 27.19 -7.97 -37.54
N ILE A 345 26.62 -6.77 -37.51
CA ILE A 345 27.31 -5.56 -37.99
C ILE A 345 28.37 -5.04 -37.00
N LYS A 346 28.37 -5.52 -35.75
CA LYS A 346 29.37 -5.13 -34.75
C LYS A 346 30.77 -5.65 -35.12
N ALA A 347 31.79 -4.89 -34.71
CA ALA A 347 33.16 -5.35 -34.80
C ALA A 347 33.38 -6.55 -33.88
N SER A 348 34.13 -7.58 -34.32
CA SER A 348 34.25 -8.85 -33.59
C SER A 348 34.72 -8.66 -32.14
N LYS A 349 35.64 -7.73 -31.88
CA LYS A 349 36.12 -7.42 -30.53
C LYS A 349 35.03 -6.83 -29.61
N GLU A 350 34.18 -5.96 -30.15
CA GLU A 350 33.05 -5.41 -29.41
C GLU A 350 32.03 -6.52 -29.10
N LEU A 351 31.70 -7.32 -30.12
CA LEU A 351 30.76 -8.43 -30.02
C LEU A 351 31.18 -9.45 -28.97
N SER A 352 32.47 -9.83 -28.93
CA SER A 352 33.00 -10.73 -27.89
C SER A 352 32.82 -10.17 -26.47
N GLY A 353 32.98 -8.85 -26.28
CA GLY A 353 32.75 -8.20 -24.98
C GLY A 353 31.27 -8.26 -24.55
N VAL A 354 30.36 -8.01 -25.50
CA VAL A 354 28.90 -8.12 -25.28
C VAL A 354 28.51 -9.54 -24.88
N ILE A 355 28.99 -10.55 -25.62
CA ILE A 355 28.65 -11.97 -25.36
C ILE A 355 29.24 -12.43 -24.02
N SER A 356 30.48 -12.05 -23.71
CA SER A 356 31.09 -12.37 -22.41
C SER A 356 30.27 -11.79 -21.25
N THR A 357 29.76 -10.57 -21.41
CA THR A 357 28.91 -9.91 -20.40
C THR A 357 27.58 -10.67 -20.24
N ALA A 358 26.92 -11.02 -21.35
CA ALA A 358 25.68 -11.79 -21.33
C ALA A 358 25.85 -13.17 -20.68
N ILE A 359 26.94 -13.89 -21.01
CA ILE A 359 27.28 -15.18 -20.38
C ILE A 359 27.46 -15.03 -18.86
N SER A 360 28.16 -13.99 -18.42
CA SER A 360 28.35 -13.71 -16.99
C SER A 360 27.01 -13.50 -16.28
N ASN A 361 26.11 -12.75 -16.90
CA ASN A 361 24.78 -12.45 -16.35
C ASN A 361 23.86 -13.67 -16.30
N LEU A 362 24.08 -14.66 -17.16
CA LEU A 362 23.35 -15.94 -17.17
C LEU A 362 24.01 -17.05 -16.35
N SER A 363 25.14 -16.79 -15.67
CA SER A 363 25.93 -17.80 -14.98
C SER A 363 25.14 -18.65 -13.98
N LEU A 364 24.12 -18.08 -13.34
CA LEU A 364 23.23 -18.78 -12.41
C LEU A 364 22.52 -19.98 -13.07
N PHE A 365 22.11 -19.85 -14.34
CA PHE A 365 21.35 -20.88 -15.06
C PHE A 365 22.23 -22.00 -15.62
N ARG A 366 23.55 -21.98 -15.34
CA ARG A 366 24.45 -23.11 -15.59
C ARG A 366 24.43 -24.15 -14.47
N ASP A 367 23.94 -23.77 -13.31
CA ASP A 367 23.75 -24.71 -12.20
C ASP A 367 22.65 -25.71 -12.57
N VAL A 368 22.97 -27.00 -12.52
CA VAL A 368 22.08 -28.08 -12.97
C VAL A 368 20.77 -28.12 -12.17
N ILE A 369 20.82 -27.76 -10.88
CA ILE A 369 19.65 -27.75 -10.00
C ILE A 369 18.75 -26.58 -10.36
N VAL A 370 19.31 -25.37 -10.45
CA VAL A 370 18.56 -24.17 -10.82
C VAL A 370 17.99 -24.32 -12.23
N ALA A 371 18.81 -24.75 -13.20
CA ALA A 371 18.37 -25.01 -14.57
C ALA A 371 17.19 -25.99 -14.61
N GLY A 372 17.25 -27.09 -13.85
CA GLY A 372 16.17 -28.08 -13.78
C GLY A 372 14.88 -27.54 -13.13
N ASN A 373 15.01 -26.69 -12.11
CA ASN A 373 13.88 -26.08 -11.41
C ASN A 373 13.30 -24.85 -12.14
N THR A 374 14.02 -24.31 -13.12
CA THR A 374 13.55 -23.22 -14.01
C THR A 374 13.39 -23.65 -15.47
N SER A 375 13.34 -24.96 -15.74
CA SER A 375 13.23 -25.49 -17.12
C SER A 375 11.83 -25.35 -17.71
N SER A 376 10.80 -25.29 -16.86
CA SER A 376 9.38 -25.21 -17.23
C SER A 376 8.60 -24.48 -16.13
N SER A 377 7.31 -24.22 -16.34
CA SER A 377 6.46 -23.56 -15.35
C SER A 377 5.25 -24.43 -14.99
N ASP A 378 5.05 -24.68 -13.69
CA ASP A 378 3.88 -25.40 -13.17
C ASP A 378 2.72 -24.47 -12.76
N PHE A 379 2.96 -23.16 -12.84
CA PHE A 379 1.99 -22.11 -12.54
C PHE A 379 2.31 -20.85 -13.36
N CYS A 380 1.28 -20.04 -13.63
CA CYS A 380 1.41 -18.70 -14.18
C CYS A 380 1.09 -17.66 -13.10
N PHE A 381 1.62 -16.45 -13.23
CA PHE A 381 1.34 -15.36 -12.28
C PHE A 381 -0.12 -14.95 -12.21
N ASP A 382 -0.84 -14.97 -13.35
CA ASP A 382 -2.27 -14.59 -13.39
C ASP A 382 -3.11 -15.53 -12.52
N ASP A 383 -2.77 -16.82 -12.48
CA ASP A 383 -3.50 -17.84 -11.70
C ASP A 383 -3.45 -17.59 -10.18
N ILE A 384 -2.46 -16.82 -9.70
CA ILE A 384 -2.28 -16.59 -8.26
C ILE A 384 -3.44 -15.77 -7.69
N MET A 385 -3.90 -14.75 -8.42
CA MET A 385 -5.00 -13.88 -7.98
C MET A 385 -6.31 -14.15 -8.73
N ASP A 386 -6.26 -14.76 -9.92
CA ASP A 386 -7.43 -14.98 -10.79
C ASP A 386 -7.81 -16.46 -11.00
N GLY A 387 -7.15 -17.38 -10.29
CA GLY A 387 -7.56 -18.77 -10.21
C GLY A 387 -8.98 -18.95 -9.66
N GLU A 388 -9.59 -20.11 -9.93
CA GLU A 388 -10.92 -20.45 -9.36
C GLU A 388 -10.90 -20.47 -7.83
N THR A 389 -9.79 -20.91 -7.24
CA THR A 389 -9.54 -20.92 -5.80
C THR A 389 -8.31 -20.06 -5.46
N PRO A 390 -8.23 -19.50 -4.24
CA PRO A 390 -7.05 -18.75 -3.82
C PRO A 390 -5.80 -19.63 -3.84
N SER A 391 -4.64 -19.03 -4.15
CA SER A 391 -3.36 -19.72 -4.26
C SER A 391 -2.36 -19.24 -3.20
N SER A 392 -1.63 -20.17 -2.59
CA SER A 392 -0.53 -19.89 -1.67
C SER A 392 0.79 -20.34 -2.27
N LEU A 393 1.60 -19.38 -2.71
CA LEU A 393 2.93 -19.59 -3.22
C LEU A 393 3.96 -19.33 -2.11
N TYR A 394 4.71 -20.37 -1.76
CA TYR A 394 5.85 -20.30 -0.87
C TYR A 394 7.11 -20.28 -1.71
N LEU A 395 7.78 -19.13 -1.75
CA LEU A 395 9.10 -18.96 -2.35
C LEU A 395 10.14 -19.20 -1.26
N ILE A 396 10.73 -20.39 -1.26
CA ILE A 396 11.68 -20.82 -0.24
C ILE A 396 13.09 -20.56 -0.74
N ILE A 397 13.87 -19.79 0.02
CA ILE A 397 15.26 -19.45 -0.31
C ILE A 397 16.12 -19.62 0.95
N PRO A 398 16.85 -20.73 1.09
CA PRO A 398 17.73 -20.95 2.23
C PRO A 398 18.73 -19.79 2.43
N PRO A 399 19.09 -19.43 3.67
CA PRO A 399 20.04 -18.33 3.94
C PRO A 399 21.38 -18.48 3.24
N SER A 400 21.85 -19.72 3.02
CA SER A 400 23.13 -20.03 2.38
C SER A 400 23.15 -19.70 0.88
N ASP A 401 21.98 -19.64 0.23
CA ASP A 401 21.85 -19.45 -1.21
C ASP A 401 21.28 -18.07 -1.59
N ILE A 402 20.90 -17.24 -0.61
CA ILE A 402 20.19 -15.99 -0.89
C ILE A 402 20.97 -15.03 -1.80
N ASP A 403 22.27 -14.85 -1.54
CA ASP A 403 23.13 -13.98 -2.36
C ASP A 403 23.29 -14.54 -3.77
N ARG A 404 23.42 -15.86 -3.89
CA ARG A 404 23.57 -16.57 -5.18
C ARG A 404 22.29 -16.51 -6.02
N LEU A 405 21.13 -16.68 -5.38
CA LEU A 405 19.81 -16.70 -6.02
C LEU A 405 19.20 -15.30 -6.17
N GLN A 406 19.87 -14.25 -5.66
CA GLN A 406 19.37 -12.88 -5.70
C GLN A 406 18.92 -12.43 -7.12
N PRO A 407 19.64 -12.73 -8.22
CA PRO A 407 19.20 -12.35 -9.55
C PRO A 407 17.85 -12.97 -9.93
N LEU A 408 17.64 -14.26 -9.62
CA LEU A 408 16.39 -14.95 -9.89
C LEU A 408 15.25 -14.45 -9.01
N ILE A 409 15.51 -14.18 -7.72
CA ILE A 409 14.52 -13.62 -6.79
C ILE A 409 14.04 -12.26 -7.31
N ARG A 410 14.97 -11.41 -7.75
CA ARG A 410 14.65 -10.11 -8.32
C ARG A 410 13.86 -10.24 -9.61
N LEU A 411 14.28 -11.11 -10.52
CA LEU A 411 13.57 -11.39 -11.76
C LEU A 411 12.13 -11.83 -11.47
N PHE A 412 11.95 -12.79 -10.57
CA PHE A 412 10.65 -13.29 -10.12
C PHE A 412 9.75 -12.16 -9.60
N PHE A 413 10.20 -11.40 -8.60
CA PHE A 413 9.38 -10.34 -8.00
C PHE A 413 9.09 -9.20 -8.98
N ASN A 414 10.04 -8.81 -9.83
CA ASN A 414 9.80 -7.77 -10.82
C ASN A 414 8.75 -8.21 -11.84
N MET A 415 8.86 -9.42 -12.37
CA MET A 415 7.90 -9.93 -13.33
C MET A 415 6.53 -10.13 -12.68
N PHE A 416 6.48 -10.76 -11.51
CA PHE A 416 5.25 -11.03 -10.78
C PHE A 416 4.49 -9.72 -10.48
N LEU A 417 5.16 -8.76 -9.83
CA LEU A 417 4.54 -7.49 -9.46
C LEU A 417 4.10 -6.69 -10.68
N ARG A 418 4.89 -6.68 -11.76
CA ARG A 418 4.51 -5.98 -13.01
C ARG A 418 3.30 -6.62 -13.66
N ARG A 419 3.21 -7.96 -13.66
CA ARG A 419 2.12 -8.72 -14.29
C ARG A 419 0.80 -8.48 -13.56
N ILE A 420 0.77 -8.65 -12.24
CA ILE A 420 -0.43 -8.45 -11.44
C ILE A 420 -0.86 -6.97 -11.29
N THR A 421 -0.07 -6.02 -11.81
CA THR A 421 -0.46 -4.60 -11.84
C THR A 421 -0.54 -4.01 -13.25
N GLU A 422 -0.70 -4.84 -14.28
CA GLU A 422 -0.72 -4.36 -15.68
C GLU A 422 -2.01 -3.63 -16.03
N ARG A 423 -3.16 -4.01 -15.45
CA ARG A 423 -4.49 -3.49 -15.82
C ARG A 423 -5.26 -3.00 -14.61
N MET A 424 -5.58 -1.71 -14.58
CA MET A 424 -6.54 -1.14 -13.64
C MET A 424 -7.79 -0.69 -14.40
N GLU A 425 -8.92 -1.34 -14.12
CA GLU A 425 -10.20 -0.98 -14.72
C GLU A 425 -10.96 0.00 -13.83
N PHE A 426 -11.62 0.97 -14.46
CA PHE A 426 -12.41 1.98 -13.76
C PHE A 426 -13.87 1.92 -14.22
N ASP A 427 -14.79 1.81 -13.27
CA ASP A 427 -16.23 2.01 -13.49
C ASP A 427 -16.72 3.20 -12.67
N GLN A 428 -17.38 4.16 -13.34
CA GLN A 428 -17.90 5.40 -12.75
C GLN A 428 -16.88 6.15 -11.85
N GLY A 429 -15.62 6.21 -12.27
CA GLY A 429 -14.54 6.87 -11.53
C GLY A 429 -14.05 6.10 -10.29
N ARG A 430 -14.38 4.82 -10.16
CA ARG A 430 -13.90 3.91 -9.11
C ARG A 430 -13.10 2.79 -9.73
N SER A 431 -11.99 2.41 -9.09
CA SER A 431 -11.30 1.17 -9.44
C SER A 431 -12.26 -0.01 -9.20
N ILE A 432 -12.43 -0.85 -10.20
CA ILE A 432 -13.05 -2.17 -10.04
C ILE A 432 -11.97 -3.11 -9.47
N ASP A 433 -12.37 -4.07 -8.64
CA ASP A 433 -11.47 -5.13 -8.20
C ASP A 433 -10.95 -5.87 -9.45
N SER A 434 -9.68 -5.63 -9.78
CA SER A 434 -9.07 -6.13 -11.01
C SER A 434 -8.78 -7.64 -10.95
N HIS A 435 -8.92 -8.24 -9.76
CA HIS A 435 -8.65 -9.64 -9.52
C HIS A 435 -9.73 -10.33 -8.69
N LYS A 436 -9.87 -11.65 -8.85
CA LYS A 436 -10.85 -12.46 -8.10
C LYS A 436 -10.51 -12.58 -6.61
N HIS A 437 -9.22 -12.66 -6.27
CA HIS A 437 -8.73 -12.85 -4.91
C HIS A 437 -7.75 -11.76 -4.51
N ARG A 438 -7.83 -11.30 -3.25
CA ARG A 438 -6.79 -10.43 -2.66
C ARG A 438 -5.48 -11.20 -2.51
N LEU A 439 -4.37 -10.48 -2.47
CA LEU A 439 -3.05 -11.07 -2.30
C LEU A 439 -2.34 -10.52 -1.07
N LEU A 440 -1.87 -11.41 -0.20
CA LEU A 440 -0.90 -11.09 0.84
C LEU A 440 0.51 -11.41 0.33
N ILE A 441 1.38 -10.41 0.20
CA ILE A 441 2.81 -10.62 -0.04
C ILE A 441 3.55 -10.46 1.28
N MET A 442 3.98 -11.58 1.85
CA MET A 442 4.63 -11.65 3.15
C MET A 442 6.14 -11.85 3.00
N PHE A 443 6.91 -10.93 3.56
CA PHE A 443 8.35 -11.05 3.71
C PHE A 443 8.67 -11.29 5.17
N ASP A 444 8.91 -12.55 5.57
CA ASP A 444 9.28 -12.89 6.95
C ASP A 444 10.60 -12.23 7.38
N GLU A 445 11.48 -11.98 6.41
CA GLU A 445 12.73 -11.25 6.62
C GLU A 445 13.05 -10.37 5.40
N PHE A 446 12.50 -9.18 5.37
CA PHE A 446 12.58 -8.29 4.20
C PHE A 446 14.01 -7.78 3.91
N THR A 447 14.82 -7.56 4.95
CA THR A 447 16.19 -7.03 4.83
C THR A 447 17.15 -7.97 4.09
N SER A 448 16.81 -9.25 4.01
CA SER A 448 17.65 -10.30 3.44
C SER A 448 17.81 -10.24 1.91
N ILE A 449 16.82 -9.73 1.18
CA ILE A 449 16.81 -9.71 -0.30
C ILE A 449 17.65 -8.54 -0.86
N GLY A 450 17.93 -7.53 -0.04
CA GLY A 450 18.46 -6.25 -0.50
C GLY A 450 17.40 -5.39 -1.22
N LYS A 451 17.84 -4.40 -2.00
CA LYS A 451 16.94 -3.41 -2.60
C LYS A 451 16.12 -4.02 -3.76
N LEU A 452 14.81 -4.13 -3.57
CA LEU A 452 13.82 -4.38 -4.64
C LEU A 452 13.20 -3.06 -5.10
N GLU A 453 13.74 -2.45 -6.16
CA GLU A 453 13.27 -1.14 -6.64
C GLU A 453 11.78 -1.11 -7.01
N ILE A 454 11.29 -2.19 -7.64
CA ILE A 454 9.90 -2.31 -8.05
C ILE A 454 8.96 -2.26 -6.86
N THR A 455 9.33 -2.87 -5.73
CA THR A 455 8.53 -2.85 -4.50
C THR A 455 8.44 -1.42 -3.97
N GLN A 456 9.54 -0.68 -3.91
CA GLN A 456 9.52 0.73 -3.49
C GLN A 456 8.61 1.61 -4.37
N LYS A 457 8.67 1.43 -5.70
CA LYS A 457 7.87 2.23 -6.64
C LYS A 457 6.38 1.84 -6.63
N SER A 458 6.08 0.56 -6.37
CA SER A 458 4.73 0.01 -6.49
C SER A 458 3.87 0.09 -5.24
N LEU A 459 4.49 0.20 -4.05
CA LEU A 459 3.78 0.34 -2.77
C LEU A 459 2.73 1.46 -2.74
N ALA A 460 2.90 2.52 -3.52
CA ALA A 460 1.97 3.65 -3.53
C ALA A 460 0.59 3.33 -4.14
N TYR A 461 0.51 2.36 -5.05
CA TYR A 461 -0.72 2.06 -5.80
C TYR A 461 -1.18 0.59 -5.69
N MET A 462 -0.34 -0.34 -5.23
CA MET A 462 -0.67 -1.76 -5.15
C MET A 462 -1.86 -2.09 -4.24
N ALA A 463 -2.14 -1.24 -3.26
CA ALA A 463 -3.35 -1.34 -2.46
C ALA A 463 -4.63 -1.32 -3.31
N GLY A 464 -4.64 -0.59 -4.44
CA GLY A 464 -5.75 -0.54 -5.39
C GLY A 464 -5.98 -1.83 -6.17
N TYR A 465 -4.96 -2.69 -6.26
CA TYR A 465 -5.02 -4.01 -6.91
C TYR A 465 -5.42 -5.13 -5.93
N GLY A 466 -5.81 -4.80 -4.69
CA GLY A 466 -6.12 -5.80 -3.66
C GLY A 466 -4.87 -6.48 -3.08
N ILE A 467 -3.68 -5.90 -3.26
CA ILE A 467 -2.41 -6.43 -2.76
C ILE A 467 -2.09 -5.80 -1.41
N LYS A 468 -1.74 -6.64 -0.43
CA LYS A 468 -1.28 -6.28 0.90
C LYS A 468 0.15 -6.77 1.10
N PHE A 469 1.09 -5.85 1.26
CA PHE A 469 2.41 -6.21 1.76
C PHE A 469 2.42 -6.35 3.29
N TYR A 470 3.14 -7.36 3.75
CA TYR A 470 3.53 -7.53 5.14
C TYR A 470 5.05 -7.70 5.21
N PHE A 471 5.74 -6.60 5.50
CA PHE A 471 7.19 -6.58 5.69
C PHE A 471 7.53 -6.82 7.15
N ILE A 472 8.43 -7.75 7.39
CA ILE A 472 8.99 -8.00 8.71
C ILE A 472 10.49 -7.70 8.66
N VAL A 473 10.93 -6.83 9.56
CA VAL A 473 12.32 -6.38 9.67
C VAL A 473 12.81 -6.60 11.10
N GLN A 474 14.04 -7.07 11.25
CA GLN A 474 14.66 -7.26 12.58
C GLN A 474 15.35 -6.00 13.10
N ASP A 475 15.93 -5.22 12.19
CA ASP A 475 16.64 -3.97 12.47
C ASP A 475 16.39 -2.97 11.33
N ILE A 476 16.58 -1.68 11.61
CA ILE A 476 16.52 -0.55 10.67
C ILE A 476 17.93 -0.17 10.18
N LYS A 477 18.98 -0.67 10.85
CA LYS A 477 20.38 -0.39 10.51
C LYS A 477 20.87 -1.08 9.25
#